data_AF-A0A3P6QEU6-F1
#
_entry.id   AF-A0A3P6QEU6-F1
#
_cell.length_a   1.000
_cell.length_b   1.000
_cell.length_c   1.000
_cell.angle_alpha   90.00
_cell.angle_beta   90.00
_cell.angle_gamma   90.00
#
_symmetry.space_group_name_H-M   'P 1'
#
loop_
_entity.id
_entity.type
_entity.pdbx_description
1 polymer ?
#
loop_
_entity_poly.entity_id
_entity_poly.type
_entity_poly.pdbx_seq_one_letter_code
_entity_poly.pdbx_strand_id
1 'polypeptide(L)'
;MIWGGSLVGSFRHHDNIPWDDDLDVAVDFKVRQTLWNKMSKLAPEIIIGQAKLRDKIYAKLIEPKNTSRDVEGSRKLSHYAWGWPSIDIGYYTTNATHMQEIALYGDVRQTCAMSDVFPLIFRPFHKHWVPAPRNTFAAIMQPKIGKVDCPVSGWSHPFEGPRQGHLIPCSKLAQRYAFVEHSPLLYNNSDQGSLSDLVWVRERLILDNQSIHEIHLVAPRHVAHVETYRMRVVTP
;
A
#
# COMPACT_ATOMS: atom_id res chain seq x y z
N MET A 1 3.64 0.47 -9.07
CA MET A 1 2.35 0.09 -8.42
C MET A 1 2.44 0.46 -6.95
N ILE A 2 1.31 0.74 -6.30
CA ILE A 2 1.30 0.86 -4.84
C ILE A 2 1.71 -0.49 -4.23
N TRP A 3 2.44 -0.44 -3.12
CA TRP A 3 2.98 -1.61 -2.43
C TRP A 3 2.94 -1.40 -0.92
N GLY A 4 3.44 -2.36 -0.12
CA GLY A 4 3.66 -2.16 1.32
C GLY A 4 2.43 -1.64 2.08
N GLY A 5 2.65 -0.62 2.93
CA GLY A 5 1.61 0.03 3.73
C GLY A 5 0.53 0.69 2.86
N SER A 6 0.93 1.29 1.73
CA SER A 6 -0.01 1.93 0.79
C SER A 6 -0.95 0.93 0.11
N LEU A 7 -0.49 -0.28 -0.21
CA LEU A 7 -1.36 -1.33 -0.75
C LEU A 7 -2.37 -1.81 0.28
N VAL A 8 -1.93 -1.99 1.53
CA VAL A 8 -2.82 -2.31 2.66
C VAL A 8 -3.84 -1.19 2.89
N GLY A 9 -3.40 0.07 2.81
CA GLY A 9 -4.26 1.24 2.86
C GLY A 9 -5.35 1.20 1.79
N SER A 10 -4.97 1.08 0.52
CA SER A 10 -5.91 0.99 -0.59
C SER A 10 -6.95 -0.11 -0.39
N PHE A 11 -6.52 -1.27 0.11
CA PHE A 11 -7.38 -2.42 0.34
C PHE A 11 -8.30 -2.27 1.56
N ARG A 12 -7.85 -1.61 2.63
CA ARG A 12 -8.61 -1.48 3.88
C ARG A 12 -9.36 -0.18 4.03
N HIS A 13 -8.96 0.89 3.34
CA HIS A 13 -9.40 2.26 3.62
C HIS A 13 -9.73 3.06 2.36
N HIS A 14 -9.50 2.50 1.16
CA HIS A 14 -9.51 3.25 -0.12
C HIS A 14 -8.57 4.47 -0.13
N ASP A 15 -7.60 4.54 0.79
CA ASP A 15 -6.66 5.65 0.99
C ASP A 15 -5.41 5.12 1.72
N ASN A 16 -4.49 5.97 2.19
CA ASN A 16 -3.42 5.51 3.07
C ASN A 16 -3.97 4.95 4.39
N ILE A 17 -3.18 4.12 5.08
CA ILE A 17 -3.53 3.71 6.45
C ILE A 17 -3.56 4.98 7.33
N PRO A 18 -4.63 5.22 8.12
CA PRO A 18 -4.80 6.50 8.83
C PRO A 18 -3.72 6.87 9.86
N TRP A 19 -2.87 5.93 10.25
CA TRP A 19 -1.77 6.11 11.20
C TRP A 19 -0.40 5.77 10.60
N ASP A 20 -0.33 5.62 9.28
CA ASP A 20 0.92 5.44 8.56
C ASP A 20 1.49 6.79 8.14
N ASP A 21 2.82 6.89 8.10
CA ASP A 21 3.52 8.17 7.97
C ASP A 21 4.31 8.30 6.66
N ASP A 22 4.19 7.36 5.73
CA ASP A 22 4.78 7.42 4.40
C ASP A 22 3.90 6.75 3.33
N LEU A 23 4.46 6.62 2.12
CA LEU A 23 3.83 5.93 1.00
C LEU A 23 4.84 5.01 0.32
N ASP A 24 4.41 3.80 -0.05
CA ASP A 24 5.23 2.77 -0.67
C ASP A 24 4.81 2.53 -2.12
N VAL A 25 5.78 2.52 -3.03
CA VAL A 25 5.60 2.05 -4.40
C VAL A 25 6.65 1.03 -4.80
N ALA A 26 6.24 0.03 -5.59
CA ALA A 26 7.12 -0.94 -6.20
C ALA A 26 7.27 -0.68 -7.70
N VAL A 27 8.52 -0.65 -8.18
CA VAL A 27 8.90 -0.35 -9.58
C VAL A 27 9.88 -1.40 -10.11
N ASP A 28 9.77 -1.77 -11.39
CA ASP A 28 10.75 -2.67 -12.01
C ASP A 28 12.14 -2.01 -11.98
N PHE A 29 13.13 -2.72 -11.44
CA PHE A 29 14.50 -2.20 -11.35
C PHE A 29 15.08 -1.78 -12.70
N LYS A 30 14.67 -2.42 -13.79
CA LYS A 30 15.11 -2.07 -15.16
C LYS A 30 14.77 -0.63 -15.53
N VAL A 31 13.74 -0.02 -14.94
CA VAL A 31 13.35 1.36 -15.24
C VAL A 31 13.94 2.39 -14.26
N ARG A 32 14.74 1.98 -13.28
CA ARG A 32 15.32 2.88 -12.27
C ARG A 32 16.05 4.07 -12.88
N GLN A 33 16.88 3.85 -13.90
CA GLN A 33 17.62 4.94 -14.56
C GLN A 33 16.67 5.94 -15.23
N THR A 34 15.66 5.44 -15.92
CA THR A 34 14.64 6.28 -16.57
C THR A 34 13.82 7.06 -15.55
N LEU A 35 13.48 6.44 -14.42
CA LEU A 35 12.79 7.08 -13.30
C LEU A 35 13.64 8.23 -12.76
N TRP A 36 14.90 8.00 -12.43
CA TRP A 36 15.83 9.06 -11.99
C TRP A 36 15.91 10.20 -12.99
N ASN A 37 16.15 9.90 -14.27
CA ASN A 37 16.25 10.91 -15.32
C ASN A 37 14.98 11.77 -15.45
N LYS A 38 13.80 11.21 -15.18
CA LYS A 38 12.53 11.95 -15.20
C LYS A 38 12.33 12.76 -13.91
N MET A 39 12.55 12.14 -12.75
CA MET A 39 12.32 12.78 -11.46
C MET A 39 13.31 13.91 -11.17
N SER A 40 14.58 13.78 -11.59
CA SER A 40 15.58 14.84 -11.41
C SER A 40 15.23 16.14 -12.13
N LYS A 41 14.35 16.11 -13.15
CA LYS A 41 13.88 17.31 -13.85
C LYS A 41 12.87 18.13 -13.04
N LEU A 42 12.34 17.57 -11.96
CA LEU A 42 11.37 18.24 -11.09
C LEU A 42 12.03 18.98 -9.93
N ALA A 43 13.35 18.89 -9.79
CA ALA A 43 14.09 19.67 -8.82
C ALA A 43 14.02 21.18 -9.14
N PRO A 44 13.97 22.06 -8.12
CA PRO A 44 14.11 21.76 -6.69
C PRO A 44 12.80 21.33 -6.01
N GLU A 45 11.65 21.44 -6.68
CA GLU A 45 10.34 21.28 -6.05
C GLU A 45 10.05 19.84 -5.61
N ILE A 46 10.44 18.86 -6.43
CA ILE A 46 10.39 17.44 -6.10
C ILE A 46 11.78 16.85 -6.30
N ILE A 47 12.28 16.16 -5.27
CA ILE A 47 13.64 15.65 -5.20
C ILE A 47 13.57 14.12 -5.10
N ILE A 48 14.36 13.43 -5.92
CA ILE A 48 14.65 12.01 -5.77
C ILE A 48 16.01 11.83 -5.10
N GLY A 49 16.07 10.99 -4.07
CA GLY A 49 17.28 10.68 -3.33
C GLY A 49 17.51 9.17 -3.23
N GLN A 50 18.77 8.76 -3.23
CA GLN A 50 19.13 7.35 -3.06
C GLN A 50 19.08 6.92 -1.58
N ALA A 51 18.47 5.77 -1.31
CA ALA A 51 18.34 5.18 0.03
C ALA A 51 18.75 3.69 0.01
N LYS A 52 20.05 3.44 -0.18
CA LYS A 52 20.64 2.09 -0.33
C LYS A 52 20.02 1.31 -1.50
N LEU A 53 19.15 0.33 -1.19
CA LEU A 53 18.44 -0.54 -2.16
C LEU A 53 17.07 0.01 -2.56
N ARG A 54 16.66 1.12 -1.94
CA ARG A 54 15.45 1.88 -2.27
C ARG A 54 15.86 3.28 -2.72
N ASP A 55 14.92 4.00 -3.31
CA ASP A 55 15.03 5.45 -3.49
C ASP A 55 13.85 6.13 -2.79
N LYS A 56 13.97 7.44 -2.56
CA LYS A 56 12.90 8.24 -1.93
C LYS A 56 12.58 9.45 -2.78
N ILE A 57 11.29 9.75 -2.93
CA ILE A 57 10.80 11.01 -3.51
C ILE A 57 10.27 11.86 -2.37
N TYR A 58 10.66 13.13 -2.32
CA TYR A 58 10.19 14.08 -1.32
C TYR A 58 10.15 15.49 -1.93
N ALA A 59 9.37 16.38 -1.32
CA ALA A 59 9.28 17.76 -1.78
C ALA A 59 10.52 18.57 -1.33
N LYS A 60 10.66 19.80 -1.85
CA LYS A 60 11.68 20.73 -1.39
C LYS A 60 11.71 20.84 0.15
N LEU A 61 12.90 21.03 0.70
CA LEU A 61 13.06 21.16 2.14
C LEU A 61 12.57 22.53 2.63
N ILE A 62 11.78 22.52 3.69
CA ILE A 62 11.26 23.73 4.34
C ILE A 62 11.87 23.94 5.73
N GLU A 63 12.12 25.20 6.05
CA GLU A 63 12.45 25.70 7.39
C GLU A 63 11.23 26.47 7.93
N PRO A 64 10.94 26.45 9.25
CA PRO A 64 11.66 25.76 10.32
C PRO A 64 11.37 24.25 10.36
N LYS A 65 12.37 23.46 10.78
CA LYS A 65 12.25 22.00 11.02
C LYS A 65 11.13 21.59 12.00
N ASN A 66 10.64 22.50 12.84
CA ASN A 66 9.68 22.20 13.90
C ASN A 66 8.61 23.30 14.01
N THR A 67 7.61 23.27 13.12
CA THR A 67 6.44 24.16 13.21
C THR A 67 5.15 23.37 13.31
N SER A 68 4.22 23.87 14.11
CA SER A 68 2.82 23.43 14.13
C SER A 68 2.02 23.81 12.87
N ARG A 69 2.65 24.48 11.89
CA ARG A 69 2.02 24.89 10.64
C ARG A 69 2.19 23.82 9.56
N ASP A 70 1.10 23.56 8.85
CA ASP A 70 1.08 22.72 7.67
C ASP A 70 1.53 23.55 6.45
N VAL A 71 2.84 23.53 6.22
CA VAL A 71 3.49 24.19 5.07
C VAL A 71 3.86 23.12 4.05
N GLU A 72 3.55 23.40 2.79
CA GLU A 72 3.90 22.53 1.66
C GLU A 72 5.42 22.38 1.54
N GLY A 73 5.88 21.13 1.60
CA GLY A 73 7.29 20.77 1.56
C GLY A 73 7.64 19.64 2.53
N SER A 74 8.85 19.14 2.42
CA SER A 74 9.37 18.10 3.30
C SER A 74 10.30 18.70 4.37
N ARG A 75 10.33 18.10 5.55
CA ARG A 75 11.12 18.54 6.71
C ARG A 75 12.33 17.63 6.86
N LYS A 76 13.45 18.24 7.23
CA LYS A 76 14.69 17.53 7.54
C LYS A 76 14.70 17.12 9.02
N LEU A 77 14.09 15.98 9.32
CA LEU A 77 13.90 15.49 10.69
C LEU A 77 14.89 14.37 11.10
N SER A 78 15.63 13.81 10.15
CA SER A 78 16.64 12.77 10.38
C SER A 78 18.01 13.17 9.83
N HIS A 79 19.03 12.34 10.12
CA HIS A 79 20.40 12.53 9.63
C HIS A 79 20.58 12.10 8.16
N TYR A 80 19.60 11.42 7.56
CA TYR A 80 19.65 10.99 6.17
C TYR A 80 19.37 12.11 5.19
N ALA A 81 19.80 11.98 3.94
CA ALA A 81 19.75 13.05 2.93
C ALA A 81 18.34 13.53 2.54
N TRP A 82 17.32 12.67 2.66
CA TRP A 82 15.93 12.97 2.29
C TRP A 82 15.14 13.67 3.41
N GLY A 83 13.95 14.18 3.08
CA GLY A 83 13.03 14.82 4.02
C GLY A 83 11.70 14.07 4.14
N TRP A 84 10.94 14.36 5.19
CA TRP A 84 9.61 13.79 5.45
C TRP A 84 8.50 14.86 5.32
N PRO A 85 7.33 14.59 4.70
CA PRO A 85 6.91 13.30 4.13
C PRO A 85 7.68 12.91 2.87
N SER A 86 7.74 11.60 2.61
CA SER A 86 8.39 10.99 1.44
C SER A 86 7.58 9.81 0.89
N ILE A 87 7.84 9.47 -0.37
CA ILE A 87 7.42 8.22 -1.02
C ILE A 87 8.64 7.32 -1.11
N ASP A 88 8.53 6.11 -0.58
CA ASP A 88 9.54 5.07 -0.64
C ASP A 88 9.36 4.25 -1.93
N ILE A 89 10.42 4.22 -2.75
CA ILE A 89 10.47 3.45 -3.98
C ILE A 89 11.23 2.15 -3.71
N GLY A 90 10.47 1.07 -3.56
CA GLY A 90 10.96 -0.29 -3.65
C GLY A 90 11.21 -0.70 -5.10
N TYR A 91 12.28 -1.47 -5.32
CA TYR A 91 12.56 -2.05 -6.62
C TYR A 91 12.37 -3.55 -6.61
N TYR A 92 11.86 -4.09 -7.71
CA TYR A 92 11.74 -5.52 -7.90
C TYR A 92 12.42 -6.00 -9.18
N THR A 93 12.77 -7.28 -9.20
CA THR A 93 13.11 -8.03 -10.40
C THR A 93 12.06 -9.12 -10.64
N THR A 94 12.03 -9.65 -11.85
CA THR A 94 11.11 -10.73 -12.23
C THR A 94 11.86 -11.88 -12.86
N ASN A 95 11.35 -13.08 -12.65
CA ASN A 95 11.65 -14.26 -13.45
C ASN A 95 10.34 -14.82 -14.05
N ALA A 96 10.37 -16.01 -14.63
CA ALA A 96 9.21 -16.59 -15.30
C ALA A 96 7.99 -16.79 -14.37
N THR A 97 8.20 -16.97 -13.06
CA THR A 97 7.13 -17.35 -12.12
C THR A 97 6.92 -16.35 -11.00
N HIS A 98 7.93 -15.54 -10.64
CA HIS A 98 7.88 -14.66 -9.49
C HIS A 98 8.45 -13.26 -9.76
N MET A 99 7.84 -12.29 -9.11
CA MET A 99 8.42 -11.00 -8.77
C MET A 99 9.15 -11.11 -7.42
N GLN A 100 10.32 -10.49 -7.28
CA GLN A 100 11.08 -10.43 -6.03
C GLN A 100 11.49 -8.98 -5.73
N GLU A 101 11.21 -8.50 -4.53
CA GLU A 101 11.74 -7.21 -4.06
C GLU A 101 13.25 -7.34 -3.82
N ILE A 102 14.01 -6.34 -4.29
CA ILE A 102 15.46 -6.28 -4.13
C ILE A 102 15.83 -5.97 -2.68
N ALA A 103 15.11 -5.03 -2.06
CA ALA A 103 15.33 -4.65 -0.69
C ALA A 103 14.82 -5.74 0.28
N LEU A 104 15.49 -5.87 1.41
CA LEU A 104 15.12 -6.82 2.45
C LEU A 104 14.06 -6.21 3.38
N TYR A 105 13.18 -7.07 3.87
CA TYR A 105 12.30 -6.77 5.00
C TYR A 105 12.65 -7.72 6.15
N GLY A 106 13.35 -7.20 7.16
CA GLY A 106 14.12 -8.03 8.08
C GLY A 106 15.20 -8.81 7.31
N ASP A 107 15.23 -10.13 7.46
CA ASP A 107 16.21 -11.01 6.79
C ASP A 107 15.66 -11.70 5.52
N VAL A 108 14.48 -11.28 5.03
CA VAL A 108 13.77 -11.97 3.95
C VAL A 108 13.54 -11.03 2.76
N ARG A 109 13.73 -11.56 1.55
CA ARG A 109 13.25 -10.92 0.32
C ARG A 109 11.79 -11.26 0.10
N GLN A 110 10.95 -10.25 -0.04
CA GLN A 110 9.55 -10.48 -0.39
C GLN A 110 9.46 -11.00 -1.83
N THR A 111 8.66 -12.05 -2.02
CA THR A 111 8.44 -12.68 -3.33
C THR A 111 6.96 -12.85 -3.56
N CYS A 112 6.53 -12.64 -4.79
CA CYS A 112 5.15 -12.78 -5.21
C CYS A 112 5.02 -13.49 -6.55
N ALA A 113 4.03 -14.37 -6.67
CA ALA A 113 3.75 -15.05 -7.92
C ALA A 113 3.38 -14.02 -9.00
N MET A 114 3.94 -14.17 -10.19
CA MET A 114 3.64 -13.27 -11.32
C MET A 114 2.14 -13.21 -11.64
N SER A 115 1.41 -14.31 -11.44
CA SER A 115 -0.04 -14.40 -11.61
C SER A 115 -0.87 -13.65 -10.56
N ASP A 116 -0.28 -13.35 -9.39
CA ASP A 116 -0.89 -12.52 -8.35
C ASP A 116 -0.56 -11.04 -8.56
N VAL A 117 0.56 -10.72 -9.21
CA VAL A 117 0.94 -9.33 -9.50
C VAL A 117 0.30 -8.83 -10.80
N PHE A 118 0.43 -9.60 -11.89
CA PHE A 118 0.14 -9.13 -13.25
C PHE A 118 -1.05 -9.85 -13.91
N PRO A 119 -1.74 -9.18 -14.86
CA PRO A 119 -1.63 -7.75 -15.19
C PRO A 119 -2.05 -6.87 -14.00
N LEU A 120 -1.46 -5.68 -13.90
CA LEU A 120 -1.86 -4.72 -12.87
C LEU A 120 -3.32 -4.30 -13.07
N ILE A 121 -4.02 -4.08 -11.96
CA ILE A 121 -5.36 -3.52 -11.94
C ILE A 121 -5.34 -2.16 -11.24
N PHE A 122 -6.35 -1.34 -11.49
CA PHE A 122 -6.49 -0.07 -10.79
C PHE A 122 -7.31 -0.25 -9.51
N ARG A 123 -6.82 0.30 -8.40
CA ARG A 123 -7.54 0.37 -7.13
C ARG A 123 -7.67 1.82 -6.65
N PRO A 124 -8.70 2.14 -5.85
CA PRO A 124 -8.83 3.46 -5.25
C PRO A 124 -7.69 3.73 -4.26
N PHE A 125 -7.17 4.95 -4.32
CA PHE A 125 -6.24 5.50 -3.36
C PHE A 125 -6.48 7.01 -3.25
N HIS A 126 -7.21 7.41 -2.20
CA HIS A 126 -7.78 8.73 -2.07
C HIS A 126 -8.67 9.09 -3.28
N LYS A 127 -8.37 10.22 -3.94
CA LYS A 127 -9.05 10.73 -5.14
C LYS A 127 -8.54 10.10 -6.43
N HIS A 128 -7.58 9.17 -6.37
CA HIS A 128 -6.93 8.60 -7.54
C HIS A 128 -7.21 7.11 -7.67
N TRP A 129 -7.17 6.63 -8.91
CA TRP A 129 -7.08 5.21 -9.21
C TRP A 129 -5.66 4.90 -9.62
N VAL A 130 -4.98 4.03 -8.87
CA VAL A 130 -3.55 3.77 -9.04
C VAL A 130 -3.28 2.30 -9.35
N PRO A 131 -2.21 1.99 -10.10
CA PRO A 131 -1.86 0.60 -10.41
C PRO A 131 -1.54 -0.19 -9.13
N ALA A 132 -2.15 -1.35 -8.98
CA ALA A 132 -1.99 -2.29 -7.88
C ALA A 132 -1.90 -3.74 -8.42
N PRO A 133 -1.39 -4.70 -7.62
CA PRO A 133 -1.35 -6.11 -7.98
C PRO A 133 -2.73 -6.68 -8.32
N ARG A 134 -2.79 -7.53 -9.36
CA ARG A 134 -4.00 -8.26 -9.77
C ARG A 134 -4.75 -8.88 -8.60
N ASN A 135 -4.01 -9.58 -7.75
CA ASN A 135 -4.49 -10.20 -6.53
C ASN A 135 -3.91 -9.46 -5.32
N THR A 136 -4.49 -8.29 -5.06
CA THR A 136 -4.06 -7.42 -3.95
C THR A 136 -4.07 -8.15 -2.61
N PHE A 137 -5.07 -9.00 -2.35
CA PHE A 137 -5.13 -9.79 -1.12
C PHE A 137 -3.94 -10.76 -1.00
N ALA A 138 -3.63 -11.55 -2.04
CA ALA A 138 -2.47 -12.44 -1.98
C ALA A 138 -1.14 -11.69 -1.89
N ALA A 139 -0.99 -10.56 -2.59
CA ALA A 139 0.20 -9.72 -2.52
C ALA A 139 0.41 -9.15 -1.10
N ILE A 140 -0.68 -8.76 -0.42
CA ILE A 140 -0.64 -8.38 0.99
C ILE A 140 -0.28 -9.58 1.86
N MET A 141 -0.83 -10.78 1.62
CA MET A 141 -0.69 -11.92 2.55
C MET A 141 0.62 -12.73 2.43
N GLN A 142 1.44 -12.49 1.42
CA GLN A 142 2.70 -13.21 1.20
C GLN A 142 3.82 -12.85 2.22
N PRO A 143 4.87 -13.69 2.33
CA PRO A 143 5.27 -14.31 3.58
C PRO A 143 5.74 -13.25 4.59
N LYS A 144 4.94 -13.11 5.68
CA LYS A 144 5.14 -12.32 6.91
C LYS A 144 4.38 -10.98 7.05
N ILE A 145 3.39 -10.66 6.22
CA ILE A 145 2.38 -9.62 6.54
C ILE A 145 1.06 -10.26 7.02
N GLY A 146 1.13 -11.47 7.61
CA GLY A 146 0.00 -12.15 8.25
C GLY A 146 -0.49 -11.47 9.55
N LYS A 147 -0.29 -10.16 9.71
CA LYS A 147 -0.89 -9.40 10.79
C LYS A 147 -2.29 -8.98 10.33
N VAL A 148 -3.21 -9.90 10.61
CA VAL A 148 -4.68 -9.79 10.55
C VAL A 148 -5.21 -8.51 11.20
N ASP A 149 -4.52 -8.03 12.23
CA ASP A 149 -4.86 -6.82 12.98
C ASP A 149 -4.32 -5.55 12.31
N CYS A 150 -4.51 -4.40 12.98
CA CYS A 150 -4.08 -3.08 12.50
C CYS A 150 -2.72 -2.75 13.15
N PRO A 151 -1.59 -2.96 12.44
CA PRO A 151 -0.27 -2.72 13.01
C PRO A 151 0.06 -1.23 12.96
N VAL A 152 0.63 -0.73 14.04
CA VAL A 152 1.43 0.50 14.03
C VAL A 152 2.86 0.07 13.75
N SER A 153 3.46 0.59 12.67
CA SER A 153 4.85 0.28 12.29
C SER A 153 5.81 0.44 13.48
N GLY A 154 6.82 -0.41 13.58
CA GLY A 154 7.93 -0.26 14.52
C GLY A 154 9.01 0.70 14.02
N TRP A 155 8.79 1.34 12.88
CA TRP A 155 9.67 2.35 12.30
C TRP A 155 8.95 3.69 12.23
N SER A 156 9.67 4.78 12.50
CA SER A 156 9.21 6.14 12.25
C SER A 156 9.93 6.67 11.02
N HIS A 157 9.22 6.81 9.90
CA HIS A 157 9.78 7.42 8.69
C HIS A 157 10.17 8.90 8.87
N PRO A 158 9.46 9.73 9.67
CA PRO A 158 9.92 11.08 9.98
C PRO A 158 11.34 11.13 10.55
N PHE A 159 11.63 10.30 11.55
CA PHE A 159 12.91 10.34 12.26
C PHE A 159 13.92 9.29 11.75
N GLU A 160 13.51 8.44 10.80
CA GLU A 160 14.26 7.29 10.27
C GLU A 160 14.90 6.45 11.37
N GLY A 161 14.07 6.03 12.31
CA GLY A 161 14.50 5.29 13.49
C GLY A 161 13.43 4.38 14.08
N PRO A 162 13.81 3.50 15.01
CA PRO A 162 12.89 2.59 15.66
C PRO A 162 11.88 3.35 16.51
N ARG A 163 10.62 2.89 16.50
CA ARG A 163 9.55 3.31 17.40
C ARG A 163 8.88 2.08 18.01
N GLN A 164 8.12 2.28 19.08
CA GLN A 164 7.34 1.19 19.66
C GLN A 164 6.22 0.79 18.68
N GLY A 165 6.34 -0.41 18.12
CA GLY A 165 5.28 -1.00 17.33
C GLY A 165 4.16 -1.52 18.21
N HIS A 166 2.92 -1.41 17.75
CA HIS A 166 1.75 -1.94 18.44
C HIS A 166 0.87 -2.73 17.47
N LEU A 167 0.14 -3.70 18.00
CA LEU A 167 -0.87 -4.44 17.25
C LEU A 167 -2.20 -4.28 17.98
N ILE A 168 -3.20 -3.78 17.26
CA ILE A 168 -4.54 -3.57 17.81
C ILE A 168 -5.54 -4.24 16.86
N PRO A 169 -6.54 -5.00 17.38
CA PRO A 169 -7.62 -5.51 16.54
C PRO A 169 -8.28 -4.37 15.76
N CYS A 170 -8.36 -4.50 14.43
CA CYS A 170 -8.92 -3.43 13.59
C CYS A 170 -10.37 -3.09 13.95
N SER A 171 -11.13 -4.04 14.48
CA SER A 171 -12.50 -3.80 14.97
C SER A 171 -12.56 -2.76 16.10
N LYS A 172 -11.51 -2.61 16.92
CA LYS A 172 -11.43 -1.55 17.94
C LYS A 172 -11.25 -0.17 17.34
N LEU A 173 -10.92 -0.08 16.06
CA LEU A 173 -10.71 1.17 15.33
C LEU A 173 -11.90 1.53 14.42
N ALA A 174 -12.89 0.64 14.29
CA ALA A 174 -14.02 0.78 13.36
C ALA A 174 -14.95 1.98 13.62
N GLN A 175 -14.94 2.52 14.85
CA GLN A 175 -15.67 3.73 15.22
C GLN A 175 -14.90 5.02 14.91
N ARG A 176 -13.59 4.92 14.68
CA ARG A 176 -12.71 6.08 14.46
C ARG A 176 -12.24 6.21 13.02
N TYR A 177 -12.02 5.08 12.35
CA TYR A 177 -11.52 5.03 10.99
C TYR A 177 -12.44 4.17 10.14
N ALA A 178 -12.62 4.57 8.90
CA ALA A 178 -13.44 3.84 7.96
C ALA A 178 -12.71 2.61 7.43
N PHE A 179 -13.42 1.51 7.21
CA PHE A 179 -12.88 0.25 6.68
C PHE A 179 -13.63 -0.20 5.43
N VAL A 180 -12.96 -0.92 4.54
CA VAL A 180 -13.55 -1.45 3.32
C VAL A 180 -14.16 -2.82 3.59
N GLU A 181 -15.47 -2.91 3.40
CA GLU A 181 -16.20 -4.15 3.34
C GLU A 181 -16.26 -4.67 1.91
N HIS A 182 -15.94 -5.94 1.71
CA HIS A 182 -15.94 -6.62 0.42
C HIS A 182 -17.16 -7.54 0.32
N SER A 183 -17.83 -7.53 -0.82
CA SER A 183 -18.93 -8.44 -1.11
C SER A 183 -19.06 -8.71 -2.61
N PRO A 184 -19.60 -9.87 -3.02
CA PRO A 184 -19.87 -10.13 -4.43
C PRO A 184 -20.93 -9.15 -4.95
N LEU A 185 -20.73 -8.61 -6.15
CA LEU A 185 -21.71 -7.70 -6.78
C LEU A 185 -22.94 -8.48 -7.29
N LEU A 186 -22.72 -9.70 -7.80
CA LEU A 186 -23.77 -10.58 -8.30
C LEU A 186 -23.68 -11.92 -7.54
N TYR A 187 -24.75 -12.29 -6.85
CA TYR A 187 -24.91 -13.65 -6.32
C TYR A 187 -25.50 -14.53 -7.40
N ASN A 188 -24.66 -15.20 -8.20
CA ASN A 188 -25.13 -16.29 -9.03
C ASN A 188 -24.86 -17.61 -8.29
N ASN A 189 -25.94 -18.30 -7.91
CA ASN A 189 -25.89 -19.62 -7.25
C ASN A 189 -25.26 -20.73 -8.13
N SER A 190 -24.83 -20.42 -9.35
CA SER A 190 -24.17 -21.30 -10.31
C SER A 190 -22.69 -20.97 -10.54
N ASP A 191 -22.05 -20.20 -9.65
CA ASP A 191 -20.68 -19.72 -9.84
C ASP A 191 -19.63 -20.84 -9.73
N GLN A 192 -19.41 -21.55 -10.85
CA GLN A 192 -18.43 -22.64 -11.00
C GLN A 192 -17.02 -22.15 -11.41
N GLY A 193 -16.73 -20.85 -11.25
CA GLY A 193 -15.43 -20.27 -11.62
C GLY A 193 -14.32 -20.54 -10.59
N SER A 194 -13.07 -20.43 -11.02
CA SER A 194 -11.90 -20.51 -10.14
C SER A 194 -11.88 -19.34 -9.16
N LEU A 195 -11.32 -19.55 -7.96
CA LEU A 195 -11.10 -18.50 -6.95
C LEU A 195 -10.15 -17.39 -7.45
N SER A 196 -9.34 -17.69 -8.47
CA SER A 196 -8.43 -16.74 -9.11
C SER A 196 -9.05 -15.98 -10.28
N ASP A 197 -10.28 -16.32 -10.68
CA ASP A 197 -10.98 -15.62 -11.76
C ASP A 197 -11.33 -14.20 -11.34
N LEU A 198 -11.20 -13.26 -12.26
CA LEU A 198 -11.57 -11.87 -12.04
C LEU A 198 -13.08 -11.71 -12.15
N VAL A 199 -13.70 -11.16 -11.12
CA VAL A 199 -15.14 -10.91 -11.04
C VAL A 199 -15.40 -9.48 -10.55
N TRP A 200 -16.64 -9.01 -10.71
CA TRP A 200 -17.07 -7.75 -10.11
C TRP A 200 -17.29 -7.92 -8.61
N VAL A 201 -16.56 -7.11 -7.85
CA VAL A 201 -16.64 -7.01 -6.39
C VAL A 201 -17.18 -5.64 -6.03
N ARG A 202 -18.09 -5.63 -5.07
CA ARG A 202 -18.58 -4.41 -4.43
C ARG A 202 -17.72 -4.14 -3.20
N GLU A 203 -17.11 -2.96 -3.16
CA GLU A 203 -16.36 -2.47 -2.00
C GLU A 203 -17.09 -1.26 -1.40
N ARG A 204 -17.47 -1.37 -0.12
CA ARG A 204 -18.14 -0.29 0.63
C ARG A 204 -17.21 0.24 1.70
N LEU A 205 -16.94 1.54 1.70
CA LEU A 205 -16.20 2.19 2.78
C LEU A 205 -17.17 2.48 3.93
N ILE A 206 -17.01 1.79 5.06
CA ILE A 206 -17.90 1.87 6.21
C ILE A 206 -17.22 2.52 7.43
N LEU A 207 -17.93 3.41 8.11
CA LEU A 207 -17.52 4.00 9.40
C LEU A 207 -18.71 3.88 10.35
N ASP A 208 -18.51 3.22 11.51
CA ASP A 208 -19.56 3.01 12.51
C ASP A 208 -20.87 2.46 11.91
N ASN A 209 -20.76 1.40 11.08
CA ASN A 209 -21.84 0.77 10.31
C ASN A 209 -22.56 1.67 9.27
N GLN A 210 -22.08 2.89 9.04
CA GLN A 210 -22.59 3.77 7.98
C GLN A 210 -21.70 3.67 6.75
N SER A 211 -22.31 3.50 5.57
CA SER A 211 -21.58 3.54 4.30
C SER A 211 -21.26 4.99 3.93
N ILE A 212 -19.97 5.32 3.85
CA ILE A 212 -19.48 6.62 3.36
C ILE A 212 -19.61 6.66 1.84
N HIS A 213 -19.12 5.62 1.16
CA HIS A 213 -19.25 5.46 -0.28
C HIS A 213 -19.14 4.00 -0.70
N GLU A 214 -19.54 3.74 -1.94
CA GLU A 214 -19.48 2.43 -2.57
C GLU A 214 -18.81 2.54 -3.93
N ILE A 215 -18.02 1.54 -4.29
CA ILE A 215 -17.44 1.38 -5.62
C ILE A 215 -17.59 -0.06 -6.08
N HIS A 216 -17.61 -0.24 -7.40
CA HIS A 216 -17.56 -1.55 -8.04
C HIS A 216 -16.25 -1.66 -8.79
N LEU A 217 -15.52 -2.74 -8.56
CA LEU A 217 -14.23 -2.98 -9.22
C LEU A 217 -14.05 -4.45 -9.54
N VAL A 218 -13.01 -4.74 -10.34
CA VAL A 218 -12.66 -6.10 -10.72
C VAL A 218 -11.55 -6.61 -9.80
N ALA A 219 -11.76 -7.77 -9.19
CA ALA A 219 -10.77 -8.45 -8.35
C ALA A 219 -10.95 -9.98 -8.42
N PRO A 220 -9.95 -10.78 -8.00
CA PRO A 220 -10.11 -12.21 -7.87
C PRO A 220 -11.30 -12.57 -6.99
N ARG A 221 -12.06 -13.59 -7.38
CA ARG A 221 -13.31 -14.01 -6.73
C ARG A 221 -13.23 -14.13 -5.21
N HIS A 222 -12.16 -14.71 -4.67
CA HIS A 222 -12.01 -14.86 -3.22
C HIS A 222 -11.92 -13.53 -2.45
N VAL A 223 -11.54 -12.43 -3.11
CA VAL A 223 -11.48 -11.08 -2.50
C VAL A 223 -12.87 -10.62 -2.05
N ALA A 224 -13.93 -11.02 -2.76
CA ALA A 224 -15.31 -10.71 -2.42
C ALA A 224 -15.75 -11.28 -1.05
N HIS A 225 -14.95 -12.19 -0.48
CA HIS A 225 -15.23 -12.89 0.75
C HIS A 225 -14.21 -12.59 1.85
N VAL A 226 -13.43 -11.51 1.71
CA VAL A 226 -12.46 -11.10 2.73
C VAL A 226 -13.16 -10.34 3.85
N GLU A 227 -12.99 -10.81 5.08
CA GLU A 227 -13.50 -10.15 6.28
C GLU A 227 -12.87 -8.76 6.46
N THR A 228 -13.73 -7.74 6.55
CA THR A 228 -13.40 -6.31 6.69
C THR A 228 -12.27 -6.05 7.69
N TYR A 229 -12.35 -6.60 8.90
CA TYR A 229 -11.43 -6.26 9.99
C TYR A 229 -10.28 -7.25 10.18
N ARG A 230 -10.36 -8.45 9.59
CA ARG A 230 -9.39 -9.52 9.84
C ARG A 230 -8.56 -9.91 8.63
N MET A 231 -8.80 -9.33 7.44
CA MET A 231 -8.08 -9.71 6.22
C MET A 231 -7.97 -11.24 6.06
N ARG A 232 -9.10 -11.93 6.26
CA ARG A 232 -9.20 -13.38 6.13
C ARG A 232 -10.34 -13.69 5.18
N VAL A 233 -10.09 -14.60 4.24
CA VAL A 233 -11.18 -15.14 3.41
C VAL A 233 -12.09 -15.98 4.29
N VAL A 234 -13.35 -15.61 4.36
CA VAL A 234 -14.41 -16.39 5.00
C VAL A 234 -15.07 -17.17 3.87
N THR A 235 -14.97 -18.49 3.89
CA THR A 235 -15.62 -19.31 2.86
C THR A 235 -17.12 -19.00 2.84
N PRO A 236 -17.74 -18.79 1.66
CA PRO A 236 -19.19 -18.74 1.57
C PRO A 236 -19.83 -20.06 2.02
#